data_AF-A0A8D0H5L4-F1
#
_entry.id   AF-A0A8D0H5L4-F1
#
_cell.length_a   1.000
_cell.length_b   1.000
_cell.length_c   1.000
_cell.angle_alpha   90.00
_cell.angle_beta   90.00
_cell.angle_gamma   90.00
#
_symmetry.space_group_name_H-M   'P 1'
#
loop_
_entity.id
_entity.type
_entity.pdbx_description
1 polymer ?
#
loop_
_entity_poly.entity_id
_entity_poly.type
_entity_poly.pdbx_seq_one_letter_code
_entity_poly.pdbx_strand_id
1 'polypeptide(L)' 'SSSKHGNGFRLNEQLYQMIVRRYSDENGNMDFDNYISCLVRLDAMFRSFKSLDKDGDGQIRVNIQEWLQLTMYS' A
#
# COMPACT_ATOMS: atom_id res chain seq x y z
N SER A 1 -21.66 -18.54 22.57
CA SER A 1 -21.07 -18.82 21.25
C SER A 1 -20.33 -17.58 20.81
N SER A 2 -19.00 -17.58 20.91
CA SER A 2 -18.16 -16.39 20.70
C SER A 2 -17.72 -16.30 19.23
N SER A 3 -18.30 -15.36 18.48
CA SER A 3 -17.94 -15.06 17.09
C SER A 3 -16.66 -14.24 17.04
N LYS A 4 -15.54 -14.91 16.74
CA LYS A 4 -14.27 -14.28 16.37
C LYS A 4 -14.46 -13.50 15.07
N HIS A 5 -14.64 -12.19 15.18
CA HIS A 5 -14.60 -11.29 14.03
C HIS A 5 -13.14 -11.20 13.59
N GLY A 6 -12.85 -11.79 12.43
CA GLY A 6 -11.52 -11.83 11.85
C GLY A 6 -10.98 -10.42 11.61
N ASN A 7 -9.97 -10.04 12.40
CA ASN A 7 -9.15 -8.84 12.19
C ASN A 7 -8.15 -9.01 11.01
N GLY A 8 -8.43 -9.89 10.04
CA GLY A 8 -7.51 -10.23 8.97
C GLY A 8 -7.60 -9.38 7.70
N PHE A 9 -8.67 -8.60 7.51
CA PHE A 9 -8.98 -8.04 6.18
C PHE A 9 -9.35 -6.54 6.13
N ARG A 10 -9.49 -5.85 7.27
CA ARG A 10 -9.87 -4.43 7.27
C ARG A 10 -8.81 -3.51 6.65
N LEU A 11 -7.52 -3.86 6.81
CA LEU A 11 -6.44 -3.10 6.19
C LEU A 11 -6.49 -3.21 4.65
N ASN A 12 -6.83 -4.40 4.14
CA ASN A 12 -6.93 -4.68 2.70
C ASN A 12 -8.09 -3.88 2.09
N GLU A 13 -9.24 -3.80 2.75
CA GLU A 13 -10.38 -3.04 2.23
C GLU A 13 -10.10 -1.53 2.19
N GLN A 14 -9.43 -0.97 3.19
CA GLN A 14 -9.04 0.44 3.18
C GLN A 14 -7.98 0.74 2.10
N LEU A 15 -7.00 -0.15 1.92
CA LEU A 15 -6.03 -0.08 0.82
C LEU A 15 -6.72 -0.16 -0.54
N TYR A 16 -7.67 -1.09 -0.69
CA TYR A 16 -8.45 -1.27 -1.91
C TYR A 16 -9.26 -0.01 -2.25
N GLN A 17 -9.94 0.57 -1.27
CA GLN A 17 -10.67 1.83 -1.43
C GLN A 17 -9.73 3.00 -1.83
N MET A 18 -8.52 3.04 -1.27
CA MET A 18 -7.52 4.05 -1.61
C MET A 18 -7.01 3.87 -3.05
N ILE A 19 -6.78 2.63 -3.48
CA ILE A 19 -6.37 2.27 -4.84
C ILE A 19 -7.47 2.64 -5.85
N VAL A 20 -8.71 2.23 -5.60
CA VAL A 20 -9.87 2.59 -6.44
C VAL A 20 -9.98 4.10 -6.56
N ARG A 21 -9.91 4.84 -5.45
CA ARG A 21 -10.04 6.31 -5.48
C ARG A 21 -8.88 7.02 -6.20
N ARG A 22 -7.69 6.41 -6.26
CA ARG A 22 -6.48 7.00 -6.85
C ARG A 22 -6.31 6.66 -8.34
N TYR A 23 -6.80 5.50 -8.77
CA TYR A 23 -6.53 4.90 -10.09
C TYR A 23 -7.80 4.60 -10.91
N SER A 24 -9.00 4.73 -10.35
CA SER A 24 -10.25 4.67 -11.12
C SER A 24 -10.64 6.04 -11.67
N ASP A 25 -11.35 6.03 -12.80
CA ASP A 25 -11.95 7.22 -13.40
C ASP A 25 -13.15 7.74 -12.59
N GLU A 26 -13.77 8.83 -13.06
CA GLU A 26 -14.97 9.43 -12.43
C GLU A 26 -16.17 8.48 -12.38
N ASN A 27 -16.18 7.44 -13.22
CA ASN A 27 -17.20 6.39 -13.27
C ASN A 27 -16.85 5.19 -12.38
N GLY A 28 -15.71 5.20 -11.69
CA GLY A 28 -15.23 4.11 -10.85
C GLY A 28 -14.59 2.95 -11.64
N ASN A 29 -14.43 3.08 -12.96
CA ASN A 29 -13.78 2.08 -13.79
C ASN A 29 -12.26 2.25 -13.73
N MET A 30 -11.56 1.13 -13.56
CA MET A 30 -10.10 1.09 -13.59
C MET A 30 -9.67 0.37 -14.86
N ASP A 31 -9.00 1.09 -15.76
CA ASP A 31 -8.39 0.47 -16.94
C ASP A 31 -7.32 -0.55 -16.51
N PHE A 32 -7.17 -1.61 -17.31
CA PHE A 32 -6.20 -2.67 -17.03
C PHE A 32 -4.78 -2.13 -16.85
N ASP A 33 -4.38 -1.14 -17.65
CA ASP A 33 -3.07 -0.49 -17.54
C ASP A 33 -2.90 0.25 -16.21
N ASN A 34 -3.96 0.89 -15.70
CA ASN A 34 -3.97 1.55 -14.39
C ASN A 34 -3.90 0.52 -13.25
N TYR A 35 -4.58 -0.62 -13.40
CA TYR A 35 -4.51 -1.73 -12.45
C TYR A 35 -3.09 -2.32 -12.36
N ILE A 36 -2.47 -2.64 -13.50
CA ILE A 36 -1.10 -3.16 -13.55
C ILE A 36 -0.10 -2.12 -13.02
N SER A 37 -0.23 -0.86 -13.41
CA SER A 37 0.61 0.24 -12.90
C SER A 37 0.49 0.40 -11.38
N CYS A 38 -0.74 0.29 -10.84
CA CYS A 38 -0.96 0.32 -9.41
C CYS A 38 -0.29 -0.88 -8.70
N LEU A 39 -0.44 -2.09 -9.22
CA LEU A 39 0.17 -3.29 -8.64
C LEU A 39 1.70 -3.21 -8.64
N VAL A 40 2.30 -2.72 -9.72
CA VAL A 40 3.75 -2.55 -9.83
C VAL A 40 4.25 -1.54 -8.80
N ARG A 41 3.57 -0.39 -8.63
CA ARG A 41 3.91 0.59 -7.59
C ARG A 41 3.74 0.02 -6.19
N LEU A 42 2.67 -0.73 -5.95
CA LEU A 42 2.40 -1.37 -4.67
C LEU A 42 3.51 -2.38 -4.32
N ASP A 43 3.91 -3.23 -5.28
CA ASP A 43 5.01 -4.20 -5.10
C ASP A 43 6.34 -3.49 -4.81
N ALA A 44 6.64 -2.40 -5.51
CA ALA A 44 7.83 -1.58 -5.26
C ALA A 44 7.82 -0.98 -3.84
N MET A 45 6.69 -0.42 -3.39
CA MET A 45 6.54 0.12 -2.04
C MET A 45 6.71 -0.98 -0.97
N PHE A 46 6.14 -2.17 -1.18
CA PHE A 46 6.30 -3.29 -0.25
C PHE A 46 7.75 -3.79 -0.19
N ARG A 47 8.47 -3.84 -1.32
CA ARG A 47 9.89 -4.21 -1.35
C ARG A 47 10.75 -3.19 -0.63
N SER A 48 10.53 -1.91 -0.89
CA SER A 48 11.24 -0.81 -0.21
C SER A 48 10.98 -0.85 1.30
N PHE A 49 9.74 -1.05 1.72
CA PHE A 49 9.39 -1.21 3.13
C PHE A 49 10.11 -2.40 3.76
N LYS A 50 10.04 -3.60 3.15
CA LYS A 50 10.74 -4.80 3.64
C LYS A 50 12.26 -4.64 3.67
N SER A 51 12.84 -3.83 2.79
CA SER A 51 14.28 -3.55 2.81
C SER A 51 14.69 -2.65 3.99
N LEU A 52 13.75 -1.85 4.51
CA LEU A 52 13.96 -0.94 5.63
C LEU A 52 13.57 -1.59 6.97
N ASP A 53 12.56 -2.46 6.97
CA ASP A 53 12.11 -3.27 8.10
C ASP A 53 13.05 -4.47 8.32
N LYS A 54 14.20 -4.21 8.94
CA LYS A 54 15.27 -5.21 9.13
C LYS A 54 14.96 -6.22 10.23
N ASP A 55 14.11 -5.83 11.17
CA ASP A 55 13.65 -6.60 12.33
C ASP A 55 12.34 -7.33 12.08
N GLY A 56 11.62 -7.00 11.01
CA GLY A 56 10.39 -7.69 10.60
C GLY A 56 9.23 -7.43 11.55
N ASP A 57 9.26 -6.32 12.29
CA ASP A 57 8.24 -5.95 13.27
C ASP A 57 7.09 -5.16 12.64
N GLY A 58 7.19 -4.84 11.35
CA GLY A 58 6.21 -4.07 10.61
C GLY A 58 6.30 -2.55 10.84
N GLN A 59 7.42 -2.06 11.38
CA GLN A 59 7.70 -0.64 11.58
C GLN A 59 9.05 -0.27 10.96
N ILE A 60 9.12 0.93 10.37
CA ILE A 60 10.38 1.48 9.87
C ILE A 60 10.69 2.78 10.60
N ARG A 61 11.95 2.96 10.99
CA ARG A 61 12.46 4.23 11.52
C ARG A 61 13.30 4.90 10.44
N VAL A 62 12.83 6.05 9.98
CA VAL A 62 13.49 6.85 8.95
C VAL A 62 13.66 8.28 9.45
N ASN A 63 14.74 8.94 9.04
CA ASN A 63 14.93 10.37 9.25
C ASN A 63 14.21 11.19 8.15
N ILE A 64 14.17 12.52 8.29
CA ILE A 64 13.47 13.40 7.34
C ILE A 64 14.00 13.29 5.90
N GLN A 65 15.30 13.09 5.73
CA GLN A 65 15.91 12.98 4.39
C GLN A 65 15.50 11.65 3.74
N GLU A 66 15.55 10.55 4.49
CA GLU A 66 15.11 9.23 4.03
C GLU A 66 13.59 9.24 3.70
N TRP A 67 12.77 9.89 4.54
CA TRP A 67 11.34 10.03 4.28
C TRP A 67 11.04 10.81 3.00
N LEU A 68 11.74 11.92 2.77
CA LEU A 68 11.59 12.71 1.54
C LEU A 68 12.04 11.90 0.32
N GLN A 69 13.13 11.13 0.43
CA GLN A 69 13.58 10.25 -0.65
C GLN A 69 12.53 9.18 -0.97
N LEU A 70 11.93 8.57 0.05
CA LEU A 70 10.91 7.54 -0.12
C LEU A 70 9.63 8.07 -0.74
N THR A 71 9.19 9.28 -0.39
CA THR A 71 7.89 9.83 -0.82
C THR A 71 7.94 10.61 -2.12
N MET A 72 9.08 11.21 -2.48
CA MET A 72 9.21 12.06 -3.67
C MET A 72 9.77 11.33 -4.89
N TYR A 73 10.48 10.21 -4.71
CA TYR A 73 11.12 9.46 -5.80
C TYR A 73 10.47 8.10 -6.07
N SER A 74 9.29 7.81 -5.49
CA SER A 74 8.52 6.57 -5.72
C SER A 74 7.29 6.75 -6.63
#